data_AF-A0A399R9S0-F1
#
_entry.id   AF-A0A399R9S0-F1
#
_cell.length_a   1.000
_cell.length_b   1.000
_cell.length_c   1.000
_cell.angle_alpha   90.00
_cell.angle_beta   90.00
_cell.angle_gamma   90.00
#
_symmetry.space_group_name_H-M   'P 1'
#
loop_
_entity.id
_entity.type
_entity.pdbx_description
1 polymer ?
#
loop_
_entity_poly.entity_id
_entity_poly.type
_entity_poly.pdbx_seq_one_letter_code
_entity_poly.pdbx_strand_id
1 'polypeptide(L)'
;MMIAANRDVFPDLVNDPAFSSIACLLTNPALDAAFLEYEERAKTAKRRFHTYGRWAIALITLAAIYSVVETIFILEFAGGFWLSLAAALGASLGIVIQLWIFISKQKEKWLLNRFAAERVRSLKFQAYQCAAHARDPEELEQAVESFTKSSLSELKEELNAGASAAFTFTPRKGICRWTKDGSGTSDELLALARQAFQRLRINYQLRFAQSELERIKRAQRLFSGVEDFLYIAAAIAAVIALGTKSLVIAGLAQPLAIIDFVPIALFILGASVAIINNATLDDPSEVRFDVYVRDLEDGSAKAGDVPFVSLIEDIEIICLDELDNFCRSIEMISYRL
;
A
#
# COMPACT_ATOMS: atom_id res chain seq x y z
N MET A 1 -8.15 -18.95 -3.14
CA MET A 1 -7.50 -19.43 -1.88
C MET A 1 -7.11 -18.20 -1.08
N MET A 2 -7.60 -18.00 0.15
CA MET A 2 -7.15 -16.87 0.99
C MET A 2 -5.70 -17.14 1.41
N ILE A 3 -4.76 -16.34 0.90
CA ILE A 3 -3.37 -16.37 1.35
C ILE A 3 -3.36 -15.73 2.74
N ALA A 4 -3.00 -16.50 3.78
CA ALA A 4 -2.83 -15.90 5.10
C ALA A 4 -1.65 -14.91 5.05
N ALA A 5 -1.85 -13.74 5.64
CA ALA A 5 -0.91 -12.64 5.58
C ALA A 5 0.43 -13.00 6.23
N ASN A 6 1.54 -12.59 5.60
CA ASN A 6 2.91 -12.71 6.10
C ASN A 6 3.38 -14.15 6.42
N ARG A 7 2.84 -15.17 5.74
CA ARG A 7 3.27 -16.58 5.90
C ARG A 7 4.68 -16.86 5.39
N ASP A 8 5.22 -15.97 4.56
CA ASP A 8 6.62 -15.98 4.18
C ASP A 8 7.52 -15.65 5.37
N VAL A 9 7.11 -14.69 6.21
CA VAL A 9 7.83 -14.30 7.43
C VAL A 9 7.52 -15.24 8.60
N PHE A 10 6.30 -15.75 8.72
CA PHE A 10 5.89 -16.67 9.79
C PHE A 10 5.43 -18.01 9.21
N PRO A 11 6.38 -18.85 8.77
CA PRO A 11 6.04 -20.04 7.99
C PRO A 11 5.60 -21.21 8.87
N ASP A 12 4.61 -21.97 8.38
CA ASP A 12 4.20 -23.23 9.00
C ASP A 12 5.32 -24.29 8.93
N LEU A 13 6.32 -24.10 8.06
CA LEU A 13 7.50 -24.99 7.91
C LEU A 13 8.31 -25.13 9.20
N VAL A 14 8.20 -24.20 10.15
CA VAL A 14 8.87 -24.28 11.45
C VAL A 14 8.45 -25.55 12.22
N ASN A 15 7.23 -26.03 11.98
CA ASN A 15 6.68 -27.22 12.64
C ASN A 15 7.02 -28.52 11.89
N ASP A 16 7.66 -28.43 10.72
CA ASP A 16 8.03 -29.59 9.91
C ASP A 16 9.42 -30.09 10.34
N PRO A 17 9.53 -31.33 10.88
CA PRO A 17 10.81 -31.89 11.35
C PRO A 17 11.90 -31.90 10.27
N ALA A 18 11.53 -31.95 8.98
CA ALA A 18 12.46 -31.95 7.86
C ALA A 18 13.29 -30.66 7.74
N PHE A 19 12.81 -29.55 8.32
CA PHE A 19 13.50 -28.25 8.27
C PHE A 19 14.13 -27.85 9.62
N SER A 20 14.18 -28.76 10.59
CA SER A 20 14.73 -28.49 11.92
C SER A 20 16.20 -28.03 11.89
N SER A 21 17.00 -28.54 10.96
CA SER A 21 18.41 -28.17 10.75
C SER A 21 18.62 -26.75 10.22
N ILE A 22 17.57 -26.10 9.70
CA ILE A 22 17.59 -24.71 9.23
C ILE A 22 16.60 -23.82 10.00
N ALA A 23 16.17 -24.24 11.20
CA ALA A 23 15.15 -23.54 11.97
C ALA A 23 15.51 -22.06 12.23
N CYS A 24 16.80 -21.74 12.41
CA CYS A 24 17.29 -20.38 12.59
C CYS A 24 17.05 -19.46 11.38
N LEU A 25 16.90 -20.00 10.16
CA LEU A 25 16.52 -19.26 8.96
C LEU A 25 14.99 -19.06 8.83
N LEU A 26 14.21 -19.96 9.44
CA LEU A 26 12.75 -19.90 9.43
C LEU A 26 12.20 -19.00 10.54
N THR A 27 12.78 -19.09 11.74
CA THR A 27 12.47 -18.25 12.91
C THR A 27 13.69 -17.48 13.35
N ASN A 28 13.55 -16.17 13.40
CA ASN A 28 14.59 -15.29 13.90
C ASN A 28 13.92 -14.25 14.80
N PRO A 29 13.94 -14.45 16.13
CA PRO A 29 13.16 -13.62 17.04
C PRO A 29 13.43 -12.11 16.92
N ALA A 30 14.67 -11.73 16.59
CA ALA A 30 15.04 -10.33 16.44
C ALA A 30 14.44 -9.70 15.17
N LEU A 31 14.55 -10.38 14.01
CA LEU A 31 13.92 -9.93 12.76
C LEU A 31 12.40 -9.99 12.85
N ASP A 32 11.85 -11.05 13.45
CA ASP A 32 10.42 -11.28 13.59
C ASP A 32 9.77 -10.19 14.46
N ALA A 33 10.40 -9.83 15.59
CA ALA A 33 9.94 -8.75 16.45
C ALA A 33 10.02 -7.39 15.74
N ALA A 34 11.14 -7.10 15.07
CA ALA A 34 11.32 -5.86 14.31
C ALA A 34 10.27 -5.73 13.18
N PHE A 35 10.00 -6.82 12.45
CA PHE A 35 9.00 -6.85 11.40
C PHE A 35 7.60 -6.53 11.96
N LEU A 36 7.19 -7.18 13.05
CA LEU A 36 5.88 -6.95 13.67
C LEU A 36 5.72 -5.51 14.16
N GLU A 37 6.75 -4.94 14.78
CA GLU A 37 6.75 -3.56 15.25
C GLU A 37 6.52 -2.56 14.10
N TYR A 38 7.29 -2.69 13.01
CA TYR A 38 7.15 -1.80 11.86
C TYR A 38 5.83 -2.03 11.10
N GLU A 39 5.39 -3.27 10.95
CA GLU A 39 4.13 -3.61 10.27
C GLU A 39 2.91 -3.08 11.04
N GLU A 40 2.89 -3.16 12.37
CA GLU A 40 1.81 -2.60 13.19
C GLU A 40 1.76 -1.06 13.08
N ARG A 41 2.93 -0.40 13.15
CA ARG A 41 3.04 1.04 12.97
C ARG A 41 2.58 1.47 11.57
N ALA A 42 2.98 0.73 10.54
CA ALA A 42 2.59 0.98 9.16
C ALA A 42 1.06 0.84 8.99
N LYS A 43 0.46 -0.24 9.50
CA LYS A 43 -1.00 -0.45 9.47
C LYS A 43 -1.75 0.65 10.19
N THR A 44 -1.28 1.05 11.36
CA THR A 44 -1.92 2.11 12.16
C THR A 44 -1.85 3.46 11.45
N ALA A 45 -0.69 3.83 10.91
CA ALA A 45 -0.52 5.07 10.16
C ALA A 45 -1.37 5.06 8.87
N LYS A 46 -1.39 3.95 8.13
CA LYS A 46 -2.24 3.75 6.94
C LYS A 46 -3.72 3.93 7.26
N ARG A 47 -4.21 3.27 8.31
CA ARG A 47 -5.61 3.38 8.76
C ARG A 47 -5.95 4.83 9.12
N ARG A 48 -5.11 5.51 9.90
CA ARG A 48 -5.32 6.93 10.25
C ARG A 48 -5.36 7.80 9.00
N PHE A 49 -4.38 7.67 8.11
CA PHE A 49 -4.30 8.45 6.87
C PHE A 49 -5.58 8.31 6.01
N HIS A 50 -6.00 7.09 5.71
CA HIS A 50 -7.19 6.87 4.87
C HIS A 50 -8.51 7.15 5.57
N THR A 51 -8.66 6.76 6.84
CA THR A 51 -9.92 6.99 7.58
C THR A 51 -10.18 8.48 7.76
N TYR A 52 -9.19 9.25 8.21
CA TYR A 52 -9.36 10.68 8.39
C TYR A 52 -9.46 11.43 7.05
N GLY A 53 -8.72 11.02 6.02
CA GLY A 53 -8.83 11.60 4.68
C GLY A 53 -10.24 11.44 4.10
N ARG A 54 -10.83 10.23 4.23
CA ARG A 54 -12.22 9.96 3.78
C ARG A 54 -13.25 10.77 4.56
N TRP A 55 -13.11 10.86 5.89
CA TRP A 55 -14.01 11.67 6.72
C TRP A 55 -13.94 13.15 6.36
N ALA A 56 -12.74 13.67 6.12
CA ALA A 56 -12.57 15.07 5.73
C ALA A 56 -13.26 15.37 4.40
N ILE A 57 -13.06 14.53 3.38
CA ILE A 57 -13.74 14.67 2.09
C ILE A 57 -15.25 14.60 2.30
N ALA A 58 -15.76 13.57 2.99
CA ALA A 58 -17.20 13.41 3.21
C ALA A 58 -17.84 14.65 3.88
N LEU A 59 -17.20 15.21 4.92
CA LEU A 59 -17.68 16.41 5.60
C LEU A 59 -17.73 17.63 4.67
N ILE A 60 -16.67 17.83 3.87
CA ILE A 60 -16.58 18.97 2.95
C ILE A 60 -17.59 18.80 1.79
N THR A 61 -17.71 17.60 1.23
CA THR A 61 -18.68 17.25 0.20
C THR A 61 -20.11 17.51 0.67
N LEU A 62 -20.48 17.04 1.86
CA LEU A 62 -21.83 17.24 2.41
C LEU A 62 -22.12 18.73 2.68
N ALA A 63 -21.14 19.47 3.22
CA ALA A 63 -21.29 20.90 3.44
C ALA A 63 -21.43 21.68 2.11
N ALA A 64 -20.69 21.30 1.07
CA ALA A 64 -20.79 21.90 -0.25
C ALA A 64 -22.17 21.65 -0.88
N ILE A 65 -22.67 20.41 -0.82
CA ILE A 65 -24.02 20.07 -1.28
C ILE A 65 -25.07 20.87 -0.50
N TYR A 66 -24.94 20.96 0.83
CA TYR A 66 -25.85 21.73 1.66
C TYR A 66 -25.87 23.21 1.28
N SER A 67 -24.72 23.84 1.04
CA SER A 67 -24.63 25.24 0.64
C SER A 67 -25.37 25.51 -0.68
N VAL A 68 -25.32 24.56 -1.63
CA VAL A 68 -26.09 24.63 -2.87
C VAL A 68 -27.59 24.49 -2.60
N VAL A 69 -28.00 23.55 -1.73
CA VAL A 69 -29.42 23.41 -1.33
C VAL A 69 -29.94 24.69 -0.68
N GLU A 70 -29.17 25.27 0.24
CA GLU A 70 -29.55 26.50 0.96
C GLU A 70 -29.79 27.65 -0.02
N THR A 71 -28.87 27.84 -0.96
CA THR A 71 -28.94 28.90 -1.98
C THR A 71 -30.14 28.74 -2.93
N ILE A 72 -30.48 27.49 -3.28
CA ILE A 72 -31.49 27.20 -4.30
C ILE A 72 -32.91 27.07 -3.71
N PHE A 73 -33.06 26.57 -2.47
CA PHE A 73 -34.36 26.22 -1.89
C PHE A 73 -34.74 26.93 -0.59
N ILE A 74 -33.78 27.38 0.23
CA ILE A 74 -34.01 27.69 1.66
C ILE A 74 -34.04 29.21 1.92
N LEU A 75 -34.67 30.00 1.05
CA LEU A 75 -34.87 31.44 1.32
C LEU A 75 -35.92 31.72 2.42
N GLU A 76 -36.73 30.73 2.85
CA GLU A 76 -37.84 30.93 3.80
C GLU A 76 -37.90 29.98 5.01
N PHE A 77 -36.90 29.11 5.23
CA PHE A 77 -36.99 28.07 6.27
C PHE A 77 -36.41 28.52 7.63
N ALA A 78 -37.27 28.69 8.64
CA ALA A 78 -36.89 29.11 10.01
C ALA A 78 -35.99 28.10 10.77
N GLY A 79 -35.85 26.86 10.28
CA GLY A 79 -34.89 25.87 10.79
C GLY A 79 -33.47 25.98 10.21
N GLY A 80 -33.23 26.91 9.28
CA GLY A 80 -31.99 27.03 8.51
C GLY A 80 -30.75 27.31 9.35
N PHE A 81 -30.84 28.13 10.40
CA PHE A 81 -29.66 28.53 11.18
C PHE A 81 -28.87 27.34 11.74
N TRP A 82 -29.54 26.37 12.36
CA TRP A 82 -28.86 25.22 12.98
C TRP A 82 -28.25 24.27 11.95
N LEU A 83 -28.91 24.08 10.80
CA LEU A 83 -28.39 23.26 9.71
C LEU A 83 -27.20 23.94 9.03
N SER A 84 -27.27 25.25 8.80
CA SER A 84 -26.17 26.03 8.21
C SER A 84 -24.99 26.13 9.15
N LEU A 85 -25.23 26.28 10.46
CA LEU A 85 -24.19 26.18 11.48
C LEU A 85 -23.54 24.79 11.50
N ALA A 86 -24.34 23.72 11.45
CA ALA A 86 -23.83 22.35 11.40
C ALA A 86 -22.99 22.08 10.13
N ALA A 87 -23.44 22.56 8.97
CA ALA A 87 -22.69 22.45 7.71
C ALA A 87 -21.37 23.23 7.77
N ALA A 88 -21.39 24.46 8.29
CA ALA A 88 -20.19 25.27 8.46
C ALA A 88 -19.18 24.64 9.43
N LEU A 89 -19.65 24.10 10.56
CA LEU A 89 -18.81 23.37 11.51
C LEU A 89 -18.26 22.08 10.88
N GLY A 90 -19.06 21.37 10.09
CA GLY A 90 -18.64 20.18 9.35
C GLY A 90 -17.51 20.47 8.36
N ALA A 91 -17.68 21.50 7.51
CA ALA A 91 -16.63 21.94 6.58
C ALA A 91 -15.36 22.36 7.33
N SER A 92 -15.50 23.14 8.40
CA SER A 92 -14.38 23.61 9.23
C SER A 92 -13.63 22.43 9.84
N LEU A 93 -14.36 21.44 10.39
CA LEU A 93 -13.77 20.23 10.93
C LEU A 93 -13.06 19.41 9.84
N GLY A 94 -13.65 19.28 8.65
CA GLY A 94 -13.02 18.61 7.50
C GLY A 94 -11.68 19.25 7.12
N ILE A 95 -11.62 20.59 7.06
CA ILE A 95 -10.38 21.33 6.79
C ILE A 95 -9.35 21.13 7.92
N VAL A 96 -9.78 21.20 9.18
CA VAL A 96 -8.90 20.95 10.34
C VAL A 96 -8.32 19.54 10.30
N ILE A 97 -9.11 18.53 9.93
CA ILE A 97 -8.65 17.16 9.76
C ILE A 97 -7.58 17.07 8.65
N GLN A 98 -7.79 17.71 7.50
CA GLN A 98 -6.81 17.75 6.40
C GLN A 98 -5.48 18.39 6.83
N LEU A 99 -5.56 19.55 7.51
CA LEU A 99 -4.38 20.22 8.06
C LEU A 99 -3.65 19.35 9.08
N TRP A 100 -4.40 18.67 9.95
CA TRP A 100 -3.82 17.76 10.93
C TRP A 100 -3.13 16.56 10.27
N ILE A 101 -3.71 15.95 9.24
CA ILE A 101 -3.07 14.85 8.49
C ILE A 101 -1.74 15.32 7.89
N PHE A 102 -1.72 16.52 7.31
CA PHE A 102 -0.53 17.12 6.72
C PHE A 102 0.56 17.40 7.78
N ILE A 103 0.22 18.11 8.86
CA ILE A 103 1.15 18.48 9.93
C ILE A 103 1.68 17.24 10.66
N SER A 104 0.83 16.25 10.92
CA SER A 104 1.21 15.04 11.63
C SER A 104 1.99 14.03 10.78
N LYS A 105 2.18 14.33 9.49
CA LYS A 105 2.98 13.56 8.53
C LYS A 105 2.59 12.08 8.48
N GLN A 106 1.29 11.78 8.57
CA GLN A 106 0.82 10.37 8.64
C GLN A 106 1.24 9.57 7.41
N LYS A 107 1.24 10.19 6.23
CA LYS A 107 1.70 9.56 4.99
C LYS A 107 3.18 9.18 5.08
N GLU A 108 4.05 10.11 5.49
CA GLU A 108 5.48 9.82 5.67
C GLU A 108 5.72 8.72 6.70
N LYS A 109 4.99 8.74 7.83
CA LYS A 109 5.05 7.69 8.85
C LYS A 109 4.62 6.34 8.30
N TRP A 110 3.52 6.29 7.55
CA TRP A 110 3.07 5.06 6.91
C TRP A 110 4.13 4.53 5.95
N LEU A 111 4.65 5.38 5.06
CA LEU A 111 5.69 5.02 4.09
C LEU A 111 6.95 4.50 4.76
N LEU A 112 7.49 5.24 5.72
CA LEU A 112 8.73 4.88 6.41
C LEU A 112 8.60 3.54 7.15
N ASN A 113 7.49 3.31 7.86
CA ASN A 113 7.29 2.05 8.57
C ASN A 113 7.03 0.88 7.61
N ARG A 114 6.36 1.12 6.48
CA ARG A 114 6.18 0.09 5.45
C ARG A 114 7.52 -0.27 4.80
N PHE A 115 8.32 0.73 4.47
CA PHE A 115 9.68 0.56 3.99
C PHE A 115 10.52 -0.25 4.98
N ALA A 116 10.52 0.14 6.26
CA ALA A 116 11.23 -0.60 7.31
C ALA A 116 10.77 -2.06 7.42
N ALA A 117 9.46 -2.33 7.39
CA ALA A 117 8.93 -3.70 7.45
C ALA A 117 9.39 -4.55 6.25
N GLU A 118 9.35 -4.00 5.03
CA GLU A 118 9.82 -4.70 3.82
C GLU A 118 11.34 -4.89 3.80
N ARG A 119 12.11 -3.92 4.32
CA ARG A 119 13.56 -4.07 4.51
C ARG A 119 13.87 -5.19 5.50
N VAL A 120 13.20 -5.25 6.65
CA VAL A 120 13.38 -6.36 7.61
C VAL A 120 13.01 -7.71 6.98
N ARG A 121 11.91 -7.78 6.22
CA ARG A 121 11.55 -8.99 5.46
C ARG A 121 12.67 -9.39 4.50
N SER A 122 13.21 -8.43 3.74
CA SER A 122 14.33 -8.69 2.83
C SER A 122 15.56 -9.19 3.58
N LEU A 123 15.93 -8.58 4.71
CA LEU A 123 17.04 -9.07 5.55
C LEU A 123 16.84 -10.53 6.00
N LYS A 124 15.63 -10.91 6.39
CA LYS A 124 15.31 -12.31 6.76
C LYS A 124 15.60 -13.29 5.62
N PHE A 125 15.29 -12.91 4.38
CA PHE A 125 15.55 -13.75 3.23
C PHE A 125 17.00 -13.68 2.74
N GLN A 126 17.68 -12.54 2.91
CA GLN A 126 19.12 -12.42 2.65
C GLN A 126 19.95 -13.27 3.62
N ALA A 127 19.49 -13.50 4.85
CA ALA A 127 20.15 -14.38 5.81
C ALA A 127 20.31 -15.83 5.30
N TYR A 128 19.52 -16.26 4.30
CA TYR A 128 19.69 -17.58 3.66
C TYR A 128 21.06 -17.74 2.97
N GLN A 129 21.75 -16.64 2.64
CA GLN A 129 23.12 -16.69 2.14
C GLN A 129 24.06 -17.38 3.14
N CYS A 130 23.80 -17.28 4.45
CA CYS A 130 24.59 -17.93 5.48
C CYS A 130 24.64 -19.46 5.33
N ALA A 131 23.61 -20.09 4.74
CA ALA A 131 23.59 -21.53 4.49
C ALA A 131 24.70 -21.99 3.52
N ALA A 132 25.14 -21.11 2.60
CA ALA A 132 26.24 -21.42 1.69
C ALA A 132 27.61 -21.47 2.39
N HIS A 133 27.69 -20.99 3.64
CA HIS A 133 28.93 -20.82 4.38
C HIS A 133 28.96 -21.59 5.72
N ALA A 134 27.99 -22.48 5.96
CA ALA A 134 27.88 -23.27 7.18
C ALA A 134 28.07 -24.76 6.90
N ARG A 135 28.84 -25.45 7.77
CA ARG A 135 29.02 -26.91 7.70
C ARG A 135 27.95 -27.69 8.46
N ASP A 136 27.39 -27.09 9.49
CA ASP A 136 26.43 -27.72 10.39
C ASP A 136 25.40 -26.70 10.92
N PRO A 137 24.31 -27.17 11.56
CA PRO A 137 23.26 -26.28 12.07
C PRO A 137 23.74 -25.27 13.13
N GLU A 138 24.74 -25.60 13.94
CA GLU A 138 25.25 -24.70 14.99
C GLU A 138 26.04 -23.55 14.38
N GLU A 139 26.92 -23.83 13.41
CA GLU A 139 27.62 -22.80 12.63
C GLU A 139 26.63 -21.91 11.87
N LEU A 140 25.56 -22.48 11.32
CA LEU A 140 24.51 -21.73 10.63
C LEU A 140 23.80 -20.77 11.57
N GLU A 141 23.42 -21.22 12.77
CA GLU A 141 22.76 -20.39 13.77
C GLU A 141 23.64 -19.19 14.18
N GLN A 142 24.93 -19.43 14.44
CA GLN A 142 25.87 -18.36 14.77
C GLN A 142 26.06 -17.36 13.61
N ALA A 143 26.12 -17.84 12.37
CA ALA A 143 26.22 -16.99 11.19
C ALA A 143 24.96 -16.12 11.02
N VAL A 144 23.77 -16.69 11.19
CA VAL A 144 22.49 -15.99 11.10
C VAL A 144 22.35 -14.94 12.21
N GLU A 145 22.74 -15.27 13.44
CA GLU A 145 22.72 -14.32 14.57
C GLU A 145 23.65 -13.12 14.29
N SER A 146 24.87 -13.39 13.84
CA SER A 146 25.85 -12.36 13.50
C SER A 146 25.37 -11.48 12.34
N PHE A 147 24.82 -12.08 11.28
CA PHE A 147 24.22 -11.36 10.15
C PHE A 147 23.10 -10.44 10.64
N THR A 148 22.16 -11.01 11.40
CA THR A 148 20.98 -10.30 11.92
C THR A 148 21.36 -9.08 12.74
N LYS A 149 22.31 -9.23 13.64
CA LYS A 149 22.76 -8.14 14.51
C LYS A 149 23.38 -6.99 13.70
N SER A 150 24.23 -7.29 12.72
CA SER A 150 24.83 -6.27 11.85
C SER A 150 23.76 -5.57 11.01
N SER A 151 22.95 -6.34 10.30
CA SER A 151 21.96 -5.81 9.36
C SER A 151 20.84 -5.01 10.03
N LEU A 152 20.39 -5.40 11.23
CA LEU A 152 19.44 -4.59 11.99
C LEU A 152 20.05 -3.28 12.49
N SER A 153 21.34 -3.26 12.83
CA SER A 153 22.04 -2.03 13.20
C SER A 153 22.15 -1.08 12.01
N GLU A 154 22.57 -1.59 10.85
CA GLU A 154 22.65 -0.83 9.60
C GLU A 154 21.28 -0.28 9.18
N LEU A 155 20.23 -1.11 9.27
CA LEU A 155 18.86 -0.66 8.97
C LEU A 155 18.41 0.44 9.93
N LYS A 156 18.75 0.34 11.21
CA LYS A 156 18.41 1.40 12.18
C LYS A 156 19.10 2.71 11.83
N GLU A 157 20.35 2.66 11.39
CA GLU A 157 21.09 3.85 10.91
C GLU A 157 20.47 4.42 9.63
N GLU A 158 20.08 3.57 8.68
CA GLU A 158 19.36 3.95 7.46
C GLU A 158 18.04 4.68 7.82
N LEU A 159 17.25 4.12 8.74
CA LEU A 159 15.96 4.68 9.15
C LEU A 159 16.07 5.98 9.96
N ASN A 160 17.24 6.29 10.54
CA ASN A 160 17.47 7.58 11.21
C ASN A 160 17.44 8.77 10.23
N ALA A 161 17.61 8.52 8.92
CA ALA A 161 17.40 9.54 7.89
C ALA A 161 15.90 9.90 7.67
N GLY A 162 14.98 9.23 8.38
CA GLY A 162 13.55 9.48 8.32
C GLY A 162 12.99 9.17 6.93
N ALA A 163 12.05 9.99 6.46
CA ALA A 163 11.41 9.77 5.16
C ALA A 163 12.41 9.75 3.98
N SER A 164 13.56 10.43 4.10
CA SER A 164 14.59 10.39 3.06
C SER A 164 15.13 8.99 2.83
N ALA A 165 15.14 8.12 3.86
CA ALA A 165 15.59 6.73 3.73
C ALA A 165 14.81 6.00 2.63
N ALA A 166 13.50 6.19 2.57
CA ALA A 166 12.64 5.55 1.58
C ALA A 166 12.75 6.19 0.19
N PHE A 167 12.98 7.51 0.10
CA PHE A 167 12.98 8.23 -1.19
C PHE A 167 14.33 8.24 -1.91
N THR A 168 15.44 8.09 -1.19
CA THR A 168 16.78 7.98 -1.78
C THR A 168 17.29 6.54 -1.80
N PHE A 169 16.43 5.60 -1.42
CA PHE A 169 16.73 4.18 -1.45
C PHE A 169 17.11 3.74 -2.87
N THR A 170 18.09 2.85 -2.94
CA THR A 170 18.46 2.19 -4.19
C THR A 170 18.51 0.69 -3.89
N PRO A 171 17.73 -0.14 -4.60
CA PRO A 171 17.56 -1.57 -4.28
C PRO A 171 18.87 -2.33 -4.09
N ARG A 172 19.87 -2.07 -4.94
CA ARG A 172 21.22 -2.68 -4.83
C ARG A 172 21.96 -2.33 -3.54
N LYS A 173 21.75 -1.14 -2.96
CA LYS A 173 22.35 -0.79 -1.65
C LYS A 173 21.68 -1.53 -0.50
N GLY A 174 20.48 -2.05 -0.70
CA GLY A 174 19.75 -2.83 0.28
C GLY A 174 20.21 -4.29 0.41
N ILE A 175 21.14 -4.75 -0.44
CA ILE A 175 21.71 -6.09 -0.38
C ILE A 175 22.88 -6.11 0.60
N CYS A 176 22.72 -6.84 1.69
CA CYS A 176 23.76 -7.17 2.65
C CYS A 176 24.44 -8.45 2.19
N ARG A 177 25.73 -8.36 1.84
CA ARG A 177 26.53 -9.55 1.50
C ARG A 177 27.15 -10.15 2.74
N TRP A 178 26.91 -11.44 2.94
CA TRP A 178 27.67 -12.19 3.93
C TRP A 178 29.05 -12.53 3.36
N THR A 179 30.11 -12.00 3.98
CA THR A 179 31.50 -12.11 3.48
C THR A 179 32.40 -12.94 4.37
N LYS A 180 31.89 -13.52 5.46
CA LYS A 180 32.72 -14.30 6.37
C LYS A 180 33.06 -15.64 5.72
N ASP A 181 34.35 -15.94 5.63
CA ASP A 181 34.84 -17.22 5.14
C ASP A 181 34.23 -18.35 5.98
N GLY A 182 33.30 -19.08 5.36
CA GLY A 182 32.73 -20.29 5.93
C GLY A 182 33.82 -21.32 6.12
N SER A 183 33.75 -22.09 7.19
CA SER A 183 34.66 -23.22 7.37
C SER A 183 34.39 -24.25 6.24
N GLY A 184 33.17 -24.36 5.71
CA GLY A 184 32.82 -25.21 4.56
C GLY A 184 31.33 -25.09 4.23
N THR A 185 30.83 -25.90 3.29
CA THR A 185 29.41 -25.91 2.89
C THR A 185 28.84 -27.31 3.08
N SER A 186 27.68 -27.41 3.74
CA SER A 186 26.87 -28.63 3.78
C SER A 186 25.85 -28.64 2.64
N ASP A 187 25.93 -29.64 1.76
CA ASP A 187 24.99 -29.82 0.65
C ASP A 187 23.55 -30.01 1.14
N GLU A 188 23.36 -30.67 2.29
CA GLU A 188 22.04 -30.90 2.88
C GLU A 188 21.41 -29.61 3.39
N LEU A 189 22.16 -28.81 4.16
CA LEU A 189 21.68 -27.49 4.62
C LEU A 189 21.37 -26.57 3.45
N LEU A 190 22.24 -26.57 2.44
CA LEU A 190 22.06 -25.76 1.23
C LEU A 190 20.81 -26.16 0.45
N ALA A 191 20.55 -27.47 0.30
CA ALA A 191 19.37 -27.98 -0.38
C ALA A 191 18.07 -27.61 0.37
N LEU A 192 18.05 -27.79 1.70
CA LEU A 192 16.91 -27.42 2.54
C LEU A 192 16.66 -25.90 2.52
N ALA A 193 17.72 -25.09 2.67
CA ALA A 193 17.63 -23.65 2.59
C ALA A 193 17.10 -23.18 1.23
N ARG A 194 17.59 -23.78 0.13
CA ARG A 194 17.09 -23.50 -1.22
C ARG A 194 15.61 -23.84 -1.38
N GLN A 195 15.19 -25.01 -0.91
CA GLN A 195 13.79 -25.44 -0.97
C GLN A 195 12.88 -24.49 -0.16
N ALA A 196 13.29 -24.14 1.06
CA ALA A 196 12.56 -23.20 1.90
C ALA A 196 12.49 -21.80 1.25
N PHE A 197 13.60 -21.30 0.71
CA PHE A 197 13.64 -20.00 0.02
C PHE A 197 12.72 -19.95 -1.19
N GLN A 198 12.75 -20.96 -2.07
CA GLN A 198 11.85 -21.04 -3.23
C GLN A 198 10.38 -21.05 -2.80
N ARG A 199 10.04 -21.81 -1.75
CA ARG A 199 8.67 -21.92 -1.26
C ARG A 199 8.17 -20.64 -0.58
N LEU A 200 9.01 -20.02 0.25
CA LEU A 200 8.64 -18.91 1.12
C LEU A 200 8.87 -17.55 0.49
N ARG A 201 9.93 -17.37 -0.29
CA ARG A 201 10.21 -16.09 -0.93
C ARG A 201 9.59 -16.01 -2.31
N ILE A 202 9.97 -16.92 -3.21
CA ILE A 202 9.56 -16.85 -4.62
C ILE A 202 8.08 -17.20 -4.79
N ASN A 203 7.69 -18.43 -4.44
CA ASN A 203 6.33 -18.93 -4.70
C ASN A 203 5.26 -18.23 -3.86
N TYR A 204 5.60 -17.75 -2.66
CA TYR A 204 4.67 -16.96 -1.87
C TYR A 204 4.48 -15.58 -2.48
N GLN A 205 5.57 -14.86 -2.79
CA GLN A 205 5.49 -13.50 -3.35
C GLN A 205 4.81 -13.49 -4.71
N LEU A 206 5.07 -14.50 -5.55
CA LEU A 206 4.38 -14.66 -6.83
C LEU A 206 2.86 -14.78 -6.64
N ARG A 207 2.41 -15.69 -5.76
CA ARG A 207 0.99 -15.87 -5.46
C ARG A 207 0.37 -14.63 -4.82
N PHE A 208 1.11 -13.97 -3.93
CA PHE A 208 0.67 -12.71 -3.32
C PHE A 208 0.46 -11.63 -4.38
N ALA A 209 1.46 -11.39 -5.22
CA ALA A 209 1.40 -10.40 -6.29
C ALA A 209 0.28 -10.67 -7.30
N GLN A 210 0.11 -11.93 -7.74
CA GLN A 210 -1.01 -12.34 -8.59
C GLN A 210 -2.38 -12.08 -7.91
N SER A 211 -2.50 -12.40 -6.62
CA SER A 211 -3.75 -12.17 -5.88
C SER A 211 -4.08 -10.68 -5.71
N GLU A 212 -3.06 -9.85 -5.52
CA GLU A 212 -3.20 -8.39 -5.44
C GLU A 212 -3.56 -7.80 -6.80
N LEU A 213 -2.96 -8.29 -7.88
CA LEU A 213 -3.31 -7.89 -9.25
C LEU A 213 -4.77 -8.19 -9.57
N GLU A 214 -5.27 -9.39 -9.22
CA GLU A 214 -6.69 -9.73 -9.37
C GLU A 214 -7.60 -8.87 -8.47
N ARG A 215 -7.13 -8.49 -7.28
CA ARG A 215 -7.88 -7.62 -6.36
C ARG A 215 -8.00 -6.21 -6.96
N ILE A 216 -6.93 -5.65 -7.49
CA ILE A 216 -6.87 -4.33 -8.13
C ILE A 216 -7.77 -4.31 -9.38
N LYS A 217 -7.63 -5.28 -10.28
CA LYS A 217 -8.46 -5.41 -11.49
C LYS A 217 -9.95 -5.48 -11.18
N ARG A 218 -10.33 -6.10 -10.06
CA ARG A 218 -11.72 -6.13 -9.59
C ARG A 218 -12.17 -4.79 -9.01
N ALA A 219 -11.32 -4.12 -8.24
CA ALA A 219 -11.61 -2.81 -7.65
C ALA A 219 -11.78 -1.73 -8.72
N GLN A 220 -10.87 -1.64 -9.69
CA GLN A 220 -10.92 -0.65 -10.79
C GLN A 220 -12.26 -0.71 -11.53
N ARG A 221 -12.75 -1.92 -11.87
CA ARG A 221 -14.03 -2.10 -12.57
C ARG A 221 -15.22 -1.55 -11.79
N LEU A 222 -15.18 -1.60 -10.47
CA LEU A 222 -16.27 -1.10 -9.62
C LEU A 222 -16.19 0.42 -9.46
N PHE A 223 -15.00 0.97 -9.23
CA PHE A 223 -14.83 2.40 -8.93
C PHE A 223 -14.89 3.31 -10.16
N SER A 224 -14.27 2.91 -11.29
CA SER A 224 -14.37 3.65 -12.56
C SER A 224 -15.83 3.76 -13.02
N GLY A 225 -16.59 2.67 -12.90
CA GLY A 225 -18.01 2.66 -13.25
C GLY A 225 -18.87 3.63 -12.45
N VAL A 226 -18.56 3.87 -11.16
CA VAL A 226 -19.33 4.81 -10.32
C VAL A 226 -19.01 6.26 -10.67
N GLU A 227 -17.73 6.59 -10.87
CA GLU A 227 -17.31 7.93 -11.24
C GLU A 227 -17.87 8.34 -12.61
N ASP A 228 -17.69 7.49 -13.63
CA ASP A 228 -18.21 7.73 -14.98
C ASP A 228 -19.74 7.85 -14.97
N PHE A 229 -20.42 6.99 -14.21
CA PHE A 229 -21.87 7.04 -14.07
C PHE A 229 -22.34 8.37 -13.44
N LEU A 230 -21.67 8.84 -12.38
CA LEU A 230 -22.02 10.11 -11.74
C LEU A 230 -21.83 11.30 -12.69
N TYR A 231 -20.74 11.33 -13.46
CA TYR A 231 -20.52 12.39 -14.45
C TYR A 231 -21.52 12.34 -15.61
N ILE A 232 -21.82 11.16 -16.15
CA ILE A 232 -22.83 11.00 -17.21
C ILE A 232 -24.20 11.41 -16.69
N ALA A 233 -24.58 10.97 -15.48
CA ALA A 233 -25.85 11.35 -14.86
C ALA A 233 -25.93 12.87 -14.61
N ALA A 234 -24.82 13.49 -14.16
CA ALA A 234 -24.74 14.94 -14.00
C ALA A 234 -24.93 15.67 -15.34
N ALA A 235 -24.29 15.21 -16.41
CA ALA A 235 -24.41 15.79 -17.74
C ALA A 235 -25.83 15.69 -18.30
N ILE A 236 -26.47 14.52 -18.17
CA ILE A 236 -27.87 14.30 -18.58
C ILE A 236 -28.79 15.23 -17.79
N ALA A 237 -28.63 15.28 -16.46
CA ALA A 237 -29.41 16.15 -15.60
C ALA A 237 -29.22 17.64 -15.96
N ALA A 238 -28.01 18.05 -16.31
CA ALA A 238 -27.72 19.42 -16.75
C ALA A 238 -28.41 19.77 -18.08
N VAL A 239 -28.42 18.84 -19.05
CA VAL A 239 -29.16 19.03 -20.31
C VAL A 239 -30.66 19.17 -20.05
N ILE A 240 -31.23 18.34 -19.17
CA ILE A 240 -32.64 18.45 -18.75
C ILE A 240 -32.91 19.81 -18.08
N ALA A 241 -32.01 20.26 -17.20
CA ALA A 241 -32.10 21.56 -16.54
C ALA A 241 -32.09 22.73 -17.53
N LEU A 242 -31.16 22.74 -18.48
CA LEU A 242 -31.10 23.76 -19.52
C LEU A 242 -32.33 23.72 -20.45
N GLY A 243 -32.81 22.52 -20.80
CA GLY A 243 -34.02 22.34 -21.59
C GLY A 243 -35.26 22.88 -20.89
N THR A 244 -35.45 22.56 -19.62
CA THR A 244 -36.58 23.07 -18.82
C THR A 244 -36.52 24.59 -18.66
N LYS A 245 -35.33 25.18 -18.43
CA LYS A 245 -35.16 26.64 -18.41
C LYS A 245 -35.58 27.30 -19.73
N SER A 246 -35.22 26.69 -20.85
CA SER A 246 -35.63 27.18 -22.17
C SER A 246 -37.15 27.16 -22.35
N LEU A 247 -37.83 26.13 -21.82
CA LEU A 247 -39.29 26.03 -21.82
C LEU A 247 -39.97 27.00 -20.84
N VAL A 248 -39.35 27.27 -19.68
CA VAL A 248 -39.82 28.28 -18.72
C VAL A 248 -39.76 29.67 -19.34
N ILE A 249 -38.65 30.01 -20.03
CA ILE A 249 -38.51 31.29 -20.76
C ILE A 249 -39.59 31.41 -21.86
N ALA A 250 -39.96 30.30 -22.49
CA ALA A 250 -41.04 30.25 -23.47
C ALA A 250 -42.46 30.27 -22.84
N GLY A 251 -42.59 30.33 -21.51
CA GLY A 251 -43.87 30.36 -20.79
C GLY A 251 -44.60 29.01 -20.72
N LEU A 252 -43.91 27.91 -21.03
CA LEU A 252 -44.50 26.57 -21.14
C LEU A 252 -44.31 25.70 -19.88
N ALA A 253 -43.56 26.19 -18.89
CA ALA A 253 -43.21 25.42 -17.69
C ALA A 253 -43.06 26.30 -16.44
N GLN A 254 -43.13 25.67 -15.26
CA GLN A 254 -42.84 26.31 -13.96
C GLN A 254 -41.40 26.01 -13.52
N PRO A 255 -40.72 26.94 -12.84
CA PRO A 255 -39.37 26.71 -12.34
C PRO A 255 -39.37 25.67 -11.21
N LEU A 256 -38.64 24.57 -11.42
CA LEU A 256 -38.39 23.55 -10.40
C LEU A 256 -36.93 23.61 -9.98
N ALA A 257 -36.68 24.24 -8.83
CA ALA A 257 -35.37 24.37 -8.20
C ALA A 257 -34.58 23.04 -8.09
N ILE A 258 -35.28 21.92 -7.95
CA ILE A 258 -34.67 20.58 -7.89
C ILE A 258 -33.98 20.15 -9.18
N ILE A 259 -34.43 20.65 -10.32
CA ILE A 259 -33.84 20.32 -11.61
C ILE A 259 -32.44 20.95 -11.74
N ASP A 260 -32.21 22.12 -11.14
CA ASP A 260 -30.90 22.78 -11.10
C ASP A 260 -29.96 22.19 -10.04
N PHE A 261 -30.51 21.69 -8.93
CA PHE A 261 -29.74 21.13 -7.84
C PHE A 261 -29.10 19.78 -8.18
N VAL A 262 -29.86 18.87 -8.78
CA VAL A 262 -29.41 17.50 -9.09
C VAL A 262 -28.08 17.44 -9.87
N PRO A 263 -27.88 18.17 -10.98
CA PRO A 263 -26.61 18.11 -11.71
C PRO A 263 -25.44 18.63 -10.88
N ILE A 264 -25.62 19.68 -10.07
CA ILE A 264 -24.56 20.23 -9.21
C ILE A 264 -24.18 19.23 -8.12
N ALA A 265 -25.16 18.62 -7.45
CA ALA A 265 -24.91 17.62 -6.42
C ALA A 265 -24.19 16.38 -6.98
N LEU A 266 -24.61 15.90 -8.16
CA LEU A 266 -23.94 14.79 -8.84
C LEU A 266 -22.50 15.13 -9.24
N PHE A 267 -22.24 16.36 -9.68
CA PHE A 267 -20.89 16.81 -10.01
C PHE A 267 -19.98 16.88 -8.77
N ILE A 268 -20.48 17.42 -7.65
CA ILE A 268 -19.75 17.47 -6.37
C ILE A 268 -19.44 16.05 -5.87
N LEU A 269 -20.41 15.13 -5.95
CA LEU A 269 -20.22 13.72 -5.58
C LEU A 269 -19.21 13.03 -6.51
N GLY A 270 -19.32 13.24 -7.83
CA GLY A 270 -18.39 12.69 -8.83
C GLY A 270 -16.96 13.13 -8.56
N ALA A 271 -16.73 14.44 -8.34
CA ALA A 271 -15.41 14.97 -8.00
C ALA A 271 -14.88 14.38 -6.68
N SER A 272 -15.74 14.20 -5.67
CA SER A 272 -15.35 13.63 -4.38
C SER A 272 -14.95 12.16 -4.50
N VAL A 273 -15.67 11.38 -5.32
CA VAL A 273 -15.36 9.99 -5.63
C VAL A 273 -14.03 9.92 -6.39
N ALA A 274 -13.81 10.79 -7.38
CA ALA A 274 -12.56 10.89 -8.13
C ALA A 274 -11.34 11.13 -7.21
N ILE A 275 -11.46 12.05 -6.23
CA ILE A 275 -10.39 12.29 -5.25
C ILE A 275 -10.14 11.05 -4.39
N ILE A 276 -11.19 10.35 -3.95
CA ILE A 276 -11.06 9.13 -3.16
C ILE A 276 -10.39 8.02 -3.98
N ASN A 277 -10.76 7.85 -5.25
CA ASN A 277 -10.20 6.87 -6.18
C ASN A 277 -8.71 7.15 -6.44
N ASN A 278 -8.36 8.40 -6.73
CA ASN A 278 -6.97 8.82 -6.90
C ASN A 278 -6.14 8.56 -5.63
N ALA A 279 -6.76 8.65 -4.45
CA ALA A 279 -6.10 8.39 -3.19
C ALA A 279 -5.93 6.90 -2.84
N THR A 280 -6.51 5.97 -3.61
CA THR A 280 -6.43 4.52 -3.38
C THR A 280 -5.41 3.76 -4.25
N LEU A 281 -4.76 4.40 -5.23
CA LEU A 281 -3.69 3.85 -6.09
C LEU A 281 -4.05 2.59 -6.89
N ASP A 282 -5.17 2.56 -7.57
CA ASP A 282 -5.51 1.34 -8.30
C ASP A 282 -4.66 1.21 -9.59
N ASP A 283 -4.49 2.26 -10.41
CA ASP A 283 -3.80 2.14 -11.70
C ASP A 283 -2.27 2.01 -11.63
N PRO A 284 -1.51 2.83 -10.87
CA PRO A 284 -0.05 2.65 -10.77
C PRO A 284 0.34 1.33 -10.09
N SER A 285 -0.56 0.77 -9.28
CA SER A 285 -0.31 -0.51 -8.62
C SER A 285 -0.48 -1.69 -9.56
N GLU A 286 -1.37 -1.63 -10.56
CA GLU A 286 -1.56 -2.72 -11.52
C GLU A 286 -0.27 -2.98 -12.33
N VAL A 287 0.25 -1.94 -12.98
CA VAL A 287 1.49 -2.04 -13.78
C VAL A 287 2.68 -2.49 -12.91
N ARG A 288 2.78 -1.97 -11.68
CA ARG A 288 3.84 -2.37 -10.73
C ARG A 288 3.76 -3.86 -10.41
N PHE A 289 2.59 -4.38 -10.09
CA PHE A 289 2.42 -5.80 -9.78
C PHE A 289 2.60 -6.71 -11.01
N ASP A 290 2.19 -6.26 -12.19
CA ASP A 290 2.39 -7.01 -13.44
C ASP A 290 3.89 -7.19 -13.76
N VAL A 291 4.67 -6.11 -13.68
CA VAL A 291 6.13 -6.13 -13.81
C VAL A 291 6.75 -7.02 -12.73
N TYR A 292 6.34 -6.87 -11.47
CA TYR A 292 6.87 -7.67 -10.37
C TYR A 292 6.60 -9.17 -10.52
N VAL A 293 5.40 -9.56 -10.99
CA VAL A 293 5.07 -10.96 -11.29
C VAL A 293 5.98 -11.51 -12.38
N ARG A 294 6.13 -10.79 -13.49
CA ARG A 294 6.99 -11.20 -14.60
C ARG A 294 8.44 -11.37 -14.15
N ASP A 295 8.97 -10.39 -13.42
CA ASP A 295 10.37 -10.41 -12.99
C ASP A 295 10.61 -11.57 -11.98
N LEU A 296 9.64 -11.88 -11.11
CA LEU A 296 9.69 -13.06 -10.23
C LEU A 296 9.59 -14.39 -11.00
N GLU A 297 8.78 -14.47 -12.05
CA GLU A 297 8.69 -15.66 -12.93
C GLU A 297 10.01 -15.90 -13.66
N ASP A 298 10.62 -14.84 -14.20
CA ASP A 298 11.93 -14.89 -14.85
C ASP A 298 13.04 -15.31 -13.87
N GLY A 299 13.01 -14.79 -12.63
CA GLY A 299 13.92 -15.18 -11.56
C GLY A 299 13.71 -16.64 -11.11
N SER A 300 12.45 -17.08 -11.03
CA SER A 300 12.08 -18.45 -10.68
C SER A 300 12.55 -19.46 -11.73
N ALA A 301 12.40 -19.14 -13.02
CA ALA A 301 12.84 -19.98 -14.12
C ALA A 301 14.35 -20.26 -14.09
N LYS A 302 15.15 -19.30 -13.62
CA LYS A 302 16.62 -19.41 -13.52
C LYS A 302 17.09 -20.08 -12.24
N ALA A 303 16.20 -20.39 -11.29
CA ALA A 303 16.57 -20.83 -9.94
C ALA A 303 17.36 -22.15 -9.90
N GLY A 304 17.27 -22.99 -10.95
CA GLY A 304 18.06 -24.21 -11.10
C GLY A 304 19.46 -23.99 -11.69
N ASP A 305 19.67 -22.90 -12.42
CA ASP A 305 20.85 -22.69 -13.27
C ASP A 305 21.90 -21.78 -12.62
N VAL A 306 21.56 -21.10 -11.52
CA VAL A 306 22.45 -20.15 -10.84
C VAL A 306 22.87 -20.64 -9.44
N PRO A 307 24.05 -20.20 -8.95
CA PRO A 307 24.45 -20.42 -7.56
C PRO A 307 23.40 -19.89 -6.58
N PHE A 308 23.21 -20.55 -5.43
CA PHE A 308 22.15 -20.19 -4.48
C PHE A 308 22.28 -18.75 -3.95
N VAL A 309 23.49 -18.28 -3.66
CA VAL A 309 23.73 -16.90 -3.23
C VAL A 309 23.31 -15.90 -4.31
N SER A 310 23.64 -16.17 -5.58
CA SER A 310 23.23 -15.33 -6.71
C SER A 310 21.71 -15.32 -6.89
N LEU A 311 21.04 -16.48 -6.72
CA LEU A 311 19.57 -16.54 -6.73
C LEU A 311 18.96 -15.63 -5.65
N ILE A 312 19.51 -15.65 -4.44
CA ILE A 312 19.03 -14.80 -3.34
C ILE A 312 19.24 -13.33 -3.72
N GLU A 313 20.43 -12.95 -4.18
CA GLU A 313 20.69 -11.56 -4.60
C GLU A 313 19.72 -11.10 -5.70
N ASP A 314 19.52 -11.90 -6.74
CA ASP A 314 18.64 -11.55 -7.86
C ASP A 314 17.19 -11.38 -7.42
N ILE A 315 16.65 -12.33 -6.63
CA ILE A 315 15.28 -12.27 -6.14
C ILE A 315 15.08 -11.12 -5.15
N GLU A 316 16.04 -10.87 -4.27
CA GLU A 316 15.95 -9.76 -3.32
C GLU A 316 16.06 -8.41 -4.01
N ILE A 317 16.85 -8.28 -5.08
CA ILE A 317 16.85 -7.08 -5.92
C ILE A 317 15.47 -6.84 -6.51
N ILE A 318 14.83 -7.87 -7.09
CA ILE A 318 13.47 -7.76 -7.66
C ILE A 318 12.46 -7.29 -6.58
N CYS A 319 12.49 -7.88 -5.39
CA CYS A 319 11.61 -7.48 -4.29
C CYS A 319 11.89 -6.05 -3.79
N LEU A 320 13.17 -5.64 -3.74
CA LEU A 320 13.55 -4.29 -3.33
C LEU A 320 13.24 -3.24 -4.42
N ASP A 321 13.30 -3.62 -5.69
CA ASP A 321 12.85 -2.81 -6.83
C ASP A 321 11.33 -2.57 -6.74
N GLU A 322 10.53 -3.58 -6.38
CA GLU A 322 9.10 -3.40 -6.11
C GLU A 322 8.87 -2.40 -4.97
N LEU A 323 9.66 -2.50 -3.89
CA LEU A 323 9.58 -1.57 -2.76
C LEU A 323 9.92 -0.12 -3.17
N ASP A 324 10.98 0.11 -3.94
CA ASP A 324 11.33 1.45 -4.44
C ASP A 324 10.20 2.00 -5.31
N ASN A 325 9.71 1.19 -6.26
CA ASN A 325 8.59 1.56 -7.12
C ASN A 325 7.31 1.87 -6.31
N PHE A 326 7.04 1.11 -5.25
CA PHE A 326 5.95 1.35 -4.33
C PHE A 326 6.10 2.70 -3.60
N CYS A 327 7.27 2.99 -3.04
CA CYS A 327 7.55 4.25 -2.35
C CYS A 327 7.37 5.46 -3.27
N ARG A 328 7.89 5.38 -4.50
CA ARG A 328 7.72 6.43 -5.54
C ARG A 328 6.28 6.60 -5.98
N SER A 329 5.56 5.49 -6.19
CA SER A 329 4.14 5.53 -6.61
C SER A 329 3.26 6.18 -5.53
N ILE A 330 3.50 5.86 -4.26
CA ILE A 330 2.75 6.43 -3.15
C ILE A 330 3.05 7.92 -2.95
N GLU A 331 4.23 8.40 -3.33
CA GLU A 331 4.55 9.83 -3.26
C GLU A 331 3.50 10.69 -3.99
N MET A 332 2.91 10.17 -5.07
CA MET A 332 1.87 10.87 -5.83
C MET A 332 0.49 10.87 -5.16
N ILE A 333 0.23 10.03 -4.15
CA ILE A 333 -1.07 10.02 -3.45
C ILE A 333 -1.31 11.31 -2.69
N SER A 334 -2.50 11.89 -2.86
CA SER A 334 -2.98 12.96 -2.01
C SER A 334 -4.47 12.87 -1.76
N TYR A 335 -4.89 13.19 -0.54
CA TYR A 335 -6.28 13.52 -0.20
C TYR A 335 -6.55 15.03 -0.33
N ARG A 336 -5.73 15.73 -1.12
CA ARG A 336 -5.87 17.18 -1.36
C ARG A 336 -7.09 17.42 -2.25
N LEU A 337 -7.94 18.33 -1.80
CA LEU A 337 -9.03 18.94 -2.57
C LEU A 337 -8.49 19.98 -3.55
#